data_AF-A0A9D9GPX7-F1
#
_entry.id   AF-A0A9D9GPX7-F1
#
_cell.length_a   1.000
_cell.length_b   1.000
_cell.length_c   1.000
_cell.angle_alpha   90.00
_cell.angle_beta   90.00
_cell.angle_gamma   90.00
#
_symmetry.space_group_name_H-M   'P 1'
#
loop_
_entity.id
_entity.type
_entity.pdbx_description
1 polymer ?
#
loop_
_entity_poly.entity_id
_entity_poly.type
_entity_poly.pdbx_seq_one_letter_code
_entity_poly.pdbx_strand_id
1 'polypeptide(L)'
;MKSTLLIRFVLVTTLILFSTRVLLPRQLAFPTAEGYGKYATGGRGGKVYEVTNLNSSGSGSFGAAISASGPRIVVFKVSGEIKGNFTISNDDITIAGQTAPGGGITIRGSLSIGADNVIIRYIRVRNDPSVNPDRDALSGRSHKNIIIDHVSVSWGTDEVFSLYHNDSTTVQWCIISEACPKDGSDSHRFGGIWGNNYGTWHHNLIVHNDSRNPRWASGCGYNDFRNNVLYNWGYQSIYGAEAKQPNDPEHTFSTINMIANYFKPGPASTAIYIAEPSARSLDDKGSWYVSDNYFYGHDDITADNWKGVKGSNYIKLDAPWDAMPINQQTAEEAYELVLDKAGCTIPKRDKVDEDIIDDVKKGIAKYGNNGIIDSPSDVGGWPELESGTPYTDNDHDGIADDWEDEHGLDSNDPLDRNEIGAGGYTNLEVFLCHLAGEDEYLNGNAIDYTESNFVNGFSLSQNYPNPFNSSTMIKFSVPYKVNVKLDIYDIRGNKVAELFNGVASPGKHEVHFDAKNLSSGIYVYKLEYPGHIISKKMLLIK
;
A
#
# COMPACT_ATOMS: atom_id res chain seq x y z
N MET A 1 -65.67 -53.94 18.13
CA MET A 1 -64.64 -53.56 17.14
C MET A 1 -65.03 -52.23 16.49
N LYS A 2 -64.34 -51.15 16.87
CA LYS A 2 -63.95 -50.01 16.02
C LYS A 2 -63.19 -49.03 16.92
N SER A 3 -61.88 -49.02 16.74
CA SER A 3 -60.94 -48.07 17.32
C SER A 3 -61.19 -46.68 16.76
N THR A 4 -61.03 -45.65 17.57
CA THR A 4 -60.90 -44.27 17.07
C THR A 4 -59.70 -43.65 17.76
N LEU A 5 -58.64 -43.53 16.99
CA LEU A 5 -57.32 -43.02 17.34
C LEU A 5 -57.41 -41.48 17.40
N LEU A 6 -57.22 -40.89 18.57
CA LEU A 6 -57.18 -39.43 18.74
C LEU A 6 -55.73 -38.96 18.53
N ILE A 7 -55.42 -38.48 17.33
CA ILE A 7 -54.12 -37.87 17.02
C ILE A 7 -54.08 -36.46 17.61
N ARG A 8 -53.23 -36.25 18.64
CA ARG A 8 -52.86 -34.92 19.12
C ARG A 8 -51.75 -34.35 18.25
N PHE A 9 -52.04 -33.28 17.50
CA PHE A 9 -51.02 -32.46 16.86
C PHE A 9 -50.31 -31.62 17.93
N VAL A 10 -49.03 -31.91 18.19
CA VAL A 10 -48.14 -31.02 18.92
C VAL A 10 -47.54 -30.05 17.90
N LEU A 11 -47.93 -28.77 17.98
CA LEU A 11 -47.32 -27.71 17.20
C LEU A 11 -45.96 -27.39 17.84
N VAL A 12 -44.87 -27.88 17.25
CA VAL A 12 -43.51 -27.47 17.64
C VAL A 12 -43.18 -26.19 16.88
N THR A 13 -43.30 -25.05 17.54
CA THR A 13 -42.82 -23.75 17.04
C THR A 13 -41.30 -23.72 17.19
N THR A 14 -40.58 -24.02 16.11
CA THR A 14 -39.12 -23.85 16.04
C THR A 14 -38.81 -22.35 15.97
N LEU A 15 -38.34 -21.78 17.07
CA LEU A 15 -37.85 -20.40 17.12
C LEU A 15 -36.48 -20.37 16.40
N ILE A 16 -36.45 -19.93 15.15
CA ILE A 16 -35.19 -19.70 14.41
C ILE A 16 -34.59 -18.40 14.95
N LEU A 17 -33.66 -18.51 15.90
CA LEU A 17 -32.78 -17.41 16.31
C LEU A 17 -31.86 -17.08 15.13
N PHE A 18 -32.22 -16.04 14.36
CA PHE A 18 -31.26 -15.39 13.47
C PHE A 18 -30.20 -14.70 14.34
N SER A 19 -29.02 -15.31 14.46
CA SER A 19 -27.87 -14.57 14.97
C SER A 19 -27.42 -13.59 13.90
N THR A 20 -27.80 -12.32 14.07
CA THR A 20 -27.17 -11.24 13.32
C THR A 20 -25.72 -11.19 13.80
N ARG A 21 -24.80 -11.78 13.02
CA ARG A 21 -23.37 -11.51 13.21
C ARG A 21 -23.14 -10.05 12.84
N VAL A 22 -22.92 -9.21 13.84
CA VAL A 22 -22.33 -7.90 13.63
C VAL A 22 -20.89 -8.16 13.19
N LEU A 23 -20.59 -7.94 11.92
CA LEU A 23 -19.19 -7.85 11.45
C LEU A 23 -18.65 -6.54 12.01
N LEU A 24 -17.82 -6.62 13.05
CA LEU A 24 -16.99 -5.50 13.45
C LEU A 24 -15.92 -5.30 12.37
N PRO A 25 -15.62 -4.06 11.94
CA PRO A 25 -14.55 -3.80 10.99
C PRO A 25 -13.22 -4.33 11.56
N ARG A 26 -12.40 -4.94 10.69
CA ARG A 26 -11.08 -5.47 11.08
C ARG A 26 -10.15 -4.28 11.37
N GLN A 27 -9.48 -4.29 12.52
CA GLN A 27 -8.54 -3.23 12.92
C GLN A 27 -7.40 -3.09 11.90
N LEU A 28 -7.09 -1.85 11.50
CA LEU A 28 -5.93 -1.57 10.65
C LEU A 28 -4.61 -1.86 11.38
N ALA A 29 -3.51 -2.03 10.65
CA ALA A 29 -2.17 -2.21 11.19
C ALA A 29 -1.76 -0.98 12.03
N PHE A 30 -2.01 0.19 11.46
CA PHE A 30 -1.91 1.53 12.07
C PHE A 30 -2.88 2.44 11.29
N PRO A 31 -3.25 3.63 11.80
CA PRO A 31 -4.37 4.40 11.25
C PRO A 31 -4.20 4.82 9.78
N THR A 32 -2.95 5.02 9.33
CA THR A 32 -2.61 5.43 7.95
C THR A 32 -2.27 4.24 7.04
N ALA A 33 -2.46 2.99 7.50
CA ALA A 33 -2.17 1.80 6.71
C ALA A 33 -3.20 1.60 5.60
N GLU A 34 -2.74 1.50 4.35
CA GLU A 34 -3.59 1.30 3.18
C GLU A 34 -3.26 0.02 2.41
N GLY A 35 -4.07 -0.30 1.39
CA GLY A 35 -3.83 -1.46 0.53
C GLY A 35 -4.08 -2.82 1.18
N TYR A 36 -3.56 -3.88 0.56
CA TYR A 36 -3.84 -5.26 0.97
C TYR A 36 -3.13 -5.70 2.27
N GLY A 37 -2.00 -5.08 2.61
CA GLY A 37 -1.28 -5.31 3.87
C GLY A 37 -1.88 -4.60 5.09
N LYS A 38 -2.86 -3.70 4.89
CA LYS A 38 -3.37 -2.81 5.96
C LYS A 38 -3.99 -3.49 7.17
N TYR A 39 -4.27 -4.79 7.09
CA TYR A 39 -4.83 -5.56 8.20
C TYR A 39 -3.84 -6.51 8.85
N ALA A 40 -2.55 -6.42 8.52
CA ALA A 40 -1.50 -7.05 9.32
C ALA A 40 -1.64 -6.57 10.76
N THR A 41 -1.66 -7.49 11.72
CA THR A 41 -1.70 -7.11 13.15
C THR A 41 -0.29 -7.00 13.72
N GLY A 42 0.71 -7.55 13.02
CA GLY A 42 2.09 -7.60 13.51
C GLY A 42 2.14 -8.18 14.91
N GLY A 43 2.83 -7.46 15.81
CA GLY A 43 3.00 -7.83 17.21
C GLY A 43 1.90 -7.41 18.19
N ARG A 44 0.76 -6.89 17.72
CA ARG A 44 -0.34 -6.36 18.57
C ARG A 44 -0.71 -7.31 19.70
N GLY A 45 -0.84 -6.77 20.91
CA GLY A 45 -1.17 -7.55 22.12
C GLY A 45 -0.03 -8.43 22.64
N GLY A 46 1.16 -8.32 22.02
CA GLY A 46 2.31 -9.17 22.27
C GLY A 46 3.22 -8.71 23.40
N LYS A 47 4.45 -9.24 23.36
CA LYS A 47 5.56 -8.82 24.22
C LYS A 47 6.34 -7.67 23.59
N VAL A 48 6.92 -6.82 24.42
CA VAL A 48 7.92 -5.86 23.97
C VAL A 48 9.31 -6.47 24.03
N TYR A 49 10.08 -6.23 22.97
CA TYR A 49 11.49 -6.55 22.89
C TYR A 49 12.28 -5.27 22.65
N GLU A 50 12.96 -4.80 23.70
CA GLU A 50 13.83 -3.64 23.62
C GLU A 50 15.18 -4.00 23.01
N VAL A 51 15.55 -3.30 21.95
CA VAL A 51 16.91 -3.29 21.42
C VAL A 51 17.69 -2.23 22.20
N THR A 52 18.60 -2.69 23.06
CA THR A 52 19.38 -1.86 24.00
C THR A 52 20.86 -1.77 23.62
N ASN A 53 21.27 -2.45 22.55
CA ASN A 53 22.62 -2.37 22.02
C ASN A 53 22.67 -2.65 20.51
N LEU A 54 23.76 -2.21 19.88
CA LEU A 54 23.97 -2.34 18.43
C LEU A 54 24.64 -3.67 18.01
N ASN A 55 24.75 -4.64 18.93
CA ASN A 55 25.30 -5.94 18.57
C ASN A 55 24.34 -6.69 17.65
N SER A 56 24.89 -7.57 16.81
CA SER A 56 24.08 -8.39 15.89
C SER A 56 23.32 -9.51 16.58
N SER A 57 23.76 -9.94 17.76
CA SER A 57 23.19 -11.08 18.49
C SER A 57 23.41 -10.94 20.00
N GLY A 58 22.76 -11.80 20.79
CA GLY A 58 22.80 -11.78 22.24
C GLY A 58 21.69 -10.95 22.88
N SER A 59 21.65 -10.90 24.20
CA SER A 59 20.61 -10.18 24.94
C SER A 59 20.57 -8.70 24.55
N GLY A 60 19.36 -8.16 24.37
CA GLY A 60 19.15 -6.75 23.98
C GLY A 60 19.55 -6.39 22.55
N SER A 61 19.87 -7.37 21.70
CA SER A 61 20.19 -7.13 20.28
C SER A 61 18.94 -7.22 19.40
N PHE A 62 18.99 -6.54 18.24
CA PHE A 62 17.97 -6.68 17.20
C PHE A 62 17.84 -8.13 16.71
N GLY A 63 18.96 -8.85 16.54
CA GLY A 63 18.94 -10.25 16.12
C GLY A 63 18.17 -11.17 17.10
N ALA A 64 18.30 -10.94 18.41
CA ALA A 64 17.53 -11.67 19.41
C ALA A 64 16.02 -11.34 19.35
N ALA A 65 15.69 -10.06 19.16
CA ALA A 65 14.30 -9.60 19.08
C ALA A 65 13.55 -10.20 17.88
N ILE A 66 14.15 -10.19 16.68
CA ILE A 66 13.49 -10.72 15.47
C ILE A 66 13.42 -12.25 15.44
N SER A 67 14.32 -12.92 16.17
CA SER A 67 14.36 -14.40 16.27
C SER A 67 13.46 -14.96 17.37
N ALA A 68 12.91 -14.11 18.25
CA ALA A 68 11.96 -14.53 19.26
C ALA A 68 10.65 -15.02 18.62
N SER A 69 9.93 -15.90 19.31
CA SER A 69 8.66 -16.46 18.83
C SER A 69 7.46 -15.82 19.54
N GLY A 70 6.31 -15.83 18.85
CA GLY A 70 5.05 -15.27 19.32
C GLY A 70 4.90 -13.77 19.00
N PRO A 71 3.68 -13.21 19.19
CA PRO A 71 3.40 -11.81 18.95
C PRO A 71 4.35 -10.90 19.71
N ARG A 72 5.05 -10.03 18.98
CA ARG A 72 6.06 -9.14 19.56
C ARG A 72 6.24 -7.81 18.85
N ILE A 73 6.43 -6.76 19.64
CA ILE A 73 6.76 -5.43 19.16
C ILE A 73 8.21 -5.14 19.54
N VAL A 74 9.03 -4.86 18.53
CA VAL A 74 10.45 -4.50 18.70
C VAL A 74 10.56 -2.99 18.76
N VAL A 75 11.06 -2.49 19.89
CA VAL A 75 11.32 -1.06 20.15
C VAL A 75 12.82 -0.84 20.33
N PHE A 76 13.30 0.37 20.11
CA PHE A 76 14.72 0.71 20.12
C PHE A 76 15.04 1.73 21.22
N LYS A 77 15.91 1.34 22.16
CA LYS A 77 16.48 2.24 23.19
C LYS A 77 17.86 2.79 22.79
N VAL A 78 18.30 2.52 21.56
CA VAL A 78 19.57 2.96 20.99
C VAL A 78 19.36 3.51 19.58
N SER A 79 20.29 4.36 19.15
CA SER A 79 20.42 4.80 17.77
C SER A 79 21.77 4.35 17.21
N GLY A 80 21.87 4.24 15.88
CA GLY A 80 23.11 3.87 15.22
C GLY A 80 22.99 2.70 14.25
N GLU A 81 24.15 2.16 13.92
CA GLU A 81 24.31 1.13 12.91
C GLU A 81 24.35 -0.26 13.54
N ILE A 82 23.42 -1.13 13.13
CA ILE A 82 23.40 -2.55 13.48
C ILE A 82 24.00 -3.32 12.30
N LYS A 83 25.23 -3.81 12.47
CA LYS A 83 25.94 -4.55 11.42
C LYS A 83 25.46 -6.00 11.39
N GLY A 84 24.99 -6.47 10.25
CA GLY A 84 24.68 -7.88 10.08
C GLY A 84 23.63 -8.18 9.02
N ASN A 85 23.42 -9.48 8.89
CA ASN A 85 22.50 -10.09 7.95
C ASN A 85 21.40 -10.78 8.77
N PHE A 86 20.17 -10.31 8.61
CA PHE A 86 19.07 -10.64 9.50
C PHE A 86 17.93 -11.35 8.76
N THR A 87 17.28 -12.29 9.43
CA THR A 87 16.06 -12.94 8.94
C THR A 87 15.02 -12.92 10.06
N ILE A 88 13.86 -12.33 9.77
CA ILE A 88 12.67 -12.45 10.62
C ILE A 88 12.17 -13.87 10.48
N SER A 89 12.43 -14.71 11.48
CA SER A 89 12.22 -16.17 11.37
C SER A 89 10.92 -16.67 11.99
N ASN A 90 10.17 -15.79 12.65
CA ASN A 90 8.91 -16.14 13.31
C ASN A 90 7.86 -15.07 13.04
N ASP A 91 6.61 -15.52 12.91
CA ASP A 91 5.42 -14.72 12.61
C ASP A 91 5.11 -13.68 13.70
N ASP A 92 4.14 -12.81 13.41
CA ASP A 92 3.51 -11.85 14.35
C ASP A 92 4.51 -10.85 14.95
N ILE A 93 5.04 -9.96 14.12
CA ILE A 93 6.05 -8.98 14.54
C ILE A 93 5.77 -7.58 14.01
N THR A 94 5.97 -6.59 14.88
CA THR A 94 6.10 -5.17 14.51
C THR A 94 7.52 -4.72 14.82
N ILE A 95 8.23 -4.16 13.84
CA ILE A 95 9.50 -3.45 14.04
C ILE A 95 9.20 -1.95 14.00
N ALA A 96 9.26 -1.30 15.16
CA ALA A 96 8.84 0.09 15.35
C ALA A 96 10.05 1.03 15.42
N GLY A 97 10.65 1.34 14.26
CA GLY A 97 11.85 2.16 14.17
C GLY A 97 11.69 3.60 14.69
N GLN A 98 10.46 4.12 14.73
CA GLN A 98 10.16 5.47 15.25
C GLN A 98 10.42 5.62 16.75
N THR A 99 10.63 4.51 17.48
CA THR A 99 11.03 4.54 18.90
C THR A 99 12.51 4.85 19.10
N ALA A 100 13.34 4.70 18.06
CA ALA A 100 14.77 4.91 18.17
C ALA A 100 15.09 6.40 18.45
N PRO A 101 15.95 6.70 19.43
CA PRO A 101 16.36 8.08 19.70
C PRO A 101 17.29 8.64 18.61
N GLY A 102 17.66 9.92 18.73
CA GLY A 102 18.74 10.52 17.93
C GLY A 102 18.49 10.47 16.43
N GLY A 103 19.41 9.87 15.66
CA GLY A 103 19.32 9.67 14.21
C GLY A 103 18.58 8.40 13.74
N GLY A 104 18.05 7.59 14.67
CA GLY A 104 17.35 6.35 14.36
C GLY A 104 18.28 5.15 14.15
N ILE A 105 17.80 4.14 13.42
CA ILE A 105 18.49 2.86 13.20
C ILE A 105 18.76 2.61 11.72
N THR A 106 19.99 2.17 11.43
CA THR A 106 20.36 1.60 10.13
C THR A 106 20.85 0.17 10.31
N ILE A 107 20.28 -0.76 9.57
CA ILE A 107 20.85 -2.08 9.36
C ILE A 107 21.91 -1.95 8.26
N ARG A 108 23.18 -2.16 8.62
CA ARG A 108 24.27 -2.28 7.65
C ARG A 108 24.46 -3.75 7.27
N GLY A 109 23.91 -4.10 6.12
CA GLY A 109 23.76 -5.47 5.66
C GLY A 109 22.35 -5.66 5.12
N SER A 110 21.72 -6.80 5.38
CA SER A 110 20.40 -7.07 4.82
C SER A 110 19.37 -7.57 5.83
N LEU A 111 18.09 -7.43 5.46
CA LEU A 111 16.94 -7.90 6.22
C LEU A 111 16.03 -8.74 5.32
N SER A 112 15.85 -10.01 5.66
CA SER A 112 14.93 -10.92 4.97
C SER A 112 13.69 -11.19 5.82
N ILE A 113 12.52 -11.11 5.20
CA ILE A 113 11.22 -11.46 5.78
C ILE A 113 10.98 -12.94 5.49
N GLY A 114 11.18 -13.78 6.50
CA GLY A 114 10.96 -15.23 6.48
C GLY A 114 9.76 -15.64 7.33
N ALA A 115 8.76 -14.77 7.47
CA ALA A 115 7.64 -14.92 8.39
C ALA A 115 6.36 -14.24 7.89
N ASP A 116 5.22 -14.68 8.40
CA ASP A 116 3.90 -14.08 8.16
C ASP A 116 3.57 -12.98 9.19
N ASN A 117 2.63 -12.10 8.84
CA ASN A 117 2.09 -11.06 9.72
C ASN A 117 3.17 -10.11 10.26
N VAL A 118 3.75 -9.33 9.35
CA VAL A 118 4.94 -8.51 9.59
C VAL A 118 4.63 -7.04 9.31
N ILE A 119 4.94 -6.17 10.28
CA ILE A 119 4.92 -4.71 10.15
C ILE A 119 6.36 -4.21 10.33
N ILE A 120 6.87 -3.41 9.39
CA ILE A 120 8.17 -2.75 9.51
C ILE A 120 7.99 -1.27 9.22
N ARG A 121 8.37 -0.41 10.18
CA ARG A 121 8.30 1.05 10.03
C ARG A 121 9.58 1.77 10.43
N TYR A 122 9.90 2.86 9.73
CA TYR A 122 10.90 3.86 10.14
C TYR A 122 12.31 3.30 10.46
N ILE A 123 12.78 2.36 9.65
CA ILE A 123 14.18 1.90 9.70
C ILE A 123 14.86 2.10 8.35
N ARG A 124 16.19 1.99 8.35
CA ARG A 124 16.97 1.94 7.12
C ARG A 124 17.63 0.60 6.96
N VAL A 125 17.69 0.10 5.72
CA VAL A 125 18.44 -1.10 5.37
C VAL A 125 19.40 -0.77 4.23
N ARG A 126 20.68 -0.69 4.56
CA ARG A 126 21.74 -0.24 3.65
C ARG A 126 22.77 -1.37 3.55
N ASN A 127 22.71 -2.14 2.47
CA ASN A 127 23.62 -3.27 2.29
C ASN A 127 25.07 -2.81 2.15
N ASP A 128 26.01 -3.68 2.57
CA ASP A 128 27.45 -3.47 2.40
C ASP A 128 27.98 -4.37 1.29
N PRO A 129 28.14 -3.85 0.05
CA PRO A 129 28.63 -4.63 -1.08
C PRO A 129 30.00 -5.26 -0.86
N SER A 130 30.84 -4.73 0.04
CA SER A 130 32.15 -5.31 0.32
C SER A 130 32.07 -6.60 1.14
N VAL A 131 30.96 -6.81 1.84
CA VAL A 131 30.68 -8.01 2.66
C VAL A 131 29.65 -8.90 1.98
N ASN A 132 28.68 -8.30 1.29
CA ASN A 132 27.54 -8.95 0.65
C ASN A 132 27.46 -8.53 -0.83
N PRO A 133 28.34 -9.06 -1.69
CA PRO A 133 28.44 -8.65 -3.10
C PRO A 133 27.34 -9.25 -4.00
N ASP A 134 26.51 -10.15 -3.45
CA ASP A 134 25.39 -10.79 -4.13
C ASP A 134 24.22 -10.94 -3.14
N ARG A 135 23.53 -9.84 -2.86
CA ARG A 135 22.42 -9.86 -1.92
C ARG A 135 21.44 -8.72 -2.12
N ASP A 136 20.18 -9.05 -1.86
CA ASP A 136 19.15 -8.04 -1.64
C ASP A 136 19.39 -7.30 -0.34
N ALA A 137 19.16 -5.98 -0.33
CA ALA A 137 19.18 -5.24 0.94
C ALA A 137 17.94 -5.59 1.79
N LEU A 138 16.74 -5.55 1.21
CA LEU A 138 15.51 -6.04 1.86
C LEU A 138 14.77 -7.02 0.95
N SER A 139 14.46 -8.22 1.44
CA SER A 139 13.75 -9.22 0.64
C SER A 139 12.73 -10.05 1.41
N GLY A 140 11.81 -10.71 0.71
CA GLY A 140 10.80 -11.59 1.29
C GLY A 140 9.93 -12.27 0.24
N ARG A 141 9.66 -13.56 0.43
CA ARG A 141 8.93 -14.38 -0.55
C ARG A 141 8.11 -15.46 0.14
N SER A 142 6.93 -15.77 -0.41
CA SER A 142 6.06 -16.87 0.03
C SER A 142 5.51 -16.71 1.46
N HIS A 143 5.27 -15.46 1.85
CA HIS A 143 4.68 -15.08 3.13
C HIS A 143 3.40 -14.25 2.95
N LYS A 144 2.70 -13.90 4.03
CA LYS A 144 1.46 -13.12 3.93
C LYS A 144 1.23 -12.11 5.05
N ASN A 145 0.33 -11.14 4.79
CA ASN A 145 -0.02 -10.05 5.70
C ASN A 145 1.22 -9.22 6.06
N ILE A 146 1.78 -8.53 5.06
CA ILE A 146 3.02 -7.77 5.22
C ILE A 146 2.73 -6.29 4.93
N ILE A 147 3.20 -5.40 5.80
CA ILE A 147 3.23 -3.97 5.51
C ILE A 147 4.60 -3.38 5.82
N ILE A 148 5.16 -2.70 4.83
CA ILE A 148 6.40 -1.94 4.91
C ILE A 148 6.03 -0.48 4.70
N ASP A 149 6.32 0.36 5.68
CA ASP A 149 5.92 1.78 5.69
C ASP A 149 7.08 2.66 6.14
N HIS A 150 7.39 3.73 5.40
CA HIS A 150 8.47 4.67 5.79
C HIS A 150 9.84 4.01 6.02
N VAL A 151 10.22 3.05 5.17
CA VAL A 151 11.54 2.40 5.19
C VAL A 151 12.39 2.94 4.05
N SER A 152 13.68 3.22 4.32
CA SER A 152 14.66 3.55 3.28
C SER A 152 15.57 2.36 3.03
N VAL A 153 15.71 1.94 1.77
CA VAL A 153 16.50 0.79 1.37
C VAL A 153 17.44 1.18 0.24
N SER A 154 18.73 0.86 0.39
CA SER A 154 19.74 1.20 -0.61
C SER A 154 20.84 0.15 -0.74
N TRP A 155 21.59 0.26 -1.83
CA TRP A 155 22.90 -0.40 -2.04
C TRP A 155 22.85 -1.93 -2.08
N GLY A 156 21.68 -2.49 -2.38
CA GLY A 156 21.56 -3.90 -2.76
C GLY A 156 22.43 -4.21 -3.98
N THR A 157 22.94 -5.44 -4.04
CA THR A 157 23.88 -5.90 -5.06
C THR A 157 23.32 -6.98 -5.97
N ASP A 158 22.27 -7.70 -5.56
CA ASP A 158 21.41 -8.44 -6.49
C ASP A 158 20.20 -7.54 -6.81
N GLU A 159 19.35 -7.25 -5.82
CA GLU A 159 18.38 -6.14 -5.88
C GLU A 159 18.39 -5.22 -4.65
N VAL A 160 17.86 -4.01 -4.74
CA VAL A 160 17.69 -3.16 -3.55
C VAL A 160 16.55 -3.69 -2.67
N PHE A 161 15.38 -3.93 -3.26
CA PHE A 161 14.17 -4.32 -2.53
C PHE A 161 13.33 -5.33 -3.32
N SER A 162 13.13 -6.54 -2.80
CA SER A 162 12.32 -7.57 -3.48
C SER A 162 11.26 -8.20 -2.57
N LEU A 163 9.98 -7.93 -2.86
CA LEU A 163 8.85 -8.67 -2.27
C LEU A 163 7.97 -9.25 -3.37
N TYR A 164 7.99 -10.56 -3.51
CA TYR A 164 7.21 -11.25 -4.54
C TYR A 164 6.71 -12.61 -4.06
N HIS A 165 5.65 -13.10 -4.70
CA HIS A 165 4.95 -14.35 -4.38
C HIS A 165 4.49 -14.40 -2.91
N ASN A 166 4.27 -13.23 -2.31
CA ASN A 166 3.60 -13.10 -1.02
C ASN A 166 2.09 -12.95 -1.26
N ASP A 167 1.31 -12.88 -0.18
CA ASP A 167 -0.11 -12.56 -0.22
C ASP A 167 -0.49 -11.45 0.76
N SER A 168 -1.38 -10.55 0.35
CA SER A 168 -1.83 -9.43 1.16
C SER A 168 -0.67 -8.56 1.65
N THR A 169 0.01 -7.89 0.71
CA THR A 169 1.20 -7.07 0.96
C THR A 169 0.98 -5.62 0.57
N THR A 170 1.38 -4.69 1.44
CA THR A 170 1.47 -3.25 1.12
C THR A 170 2.91 -2.77 1.29
N VAL A 171 3.40 -2.00 0.33
CA VAL A 171 4.61 -1.17 0.49
C VAL A 171 4.22 0.27 0.24
N GLN A 172 4.38 1.11 1.27
CA GLN A 172 3.97 2.51 1.25
C GLN A 172 5.04 3.46 1.78
N TRP A 173 5.13 4.66 1.21
CA TRP A 173 6.03 5.71 1.69
C TRP A 173 7.49 5.26 1.84
N CYS A 174 7.99 4.34 1.02
CA CYS A 174 9.38 3.85 1.11
C CYS A 174 10.30 4.53 0.09
N ILE A 175 11.61 4.57 0.39
CA ILE A 175 12.67 4.92 -0.58
C ILE A 175 13.40 3.63 -0.99
N ILE A 176 13.53 3.40 -2.29
CA ILE A 176 14.27 2.28 -2.89
C ILE A 176 15.28 2.88 -3.86
N SER A 177 16.57 2.87 -3.49
CA SER A 177 17.56 3.68 -4.18
C SER A 177 18.94 3.05 -4.39
N GLU A 178 19.65 3.60 -5.38
CA GLU A 178 21.11 3.47 -5.51
C GLU A 178 21.61 2.02 -5.49
N ALA A 179 21.05 1.17 -6.36
CA ALA A 179 21.57 -0.18 -6.51
C ALA A 179 23.08 -0.18 -6.85
N CYS A 180 23.82 -1.10 -6.24
CA CYS A 180 25.25 -1.30 -6.45
C CYS A 180 25.49 -2.50 -7.37
N PRO A 181 26.63 -2.58 -8.07
CA PRO A 181 26.95 -3.70 -8.96
C PRO A 181 27.13 -5.00 -8.17
N LYS A 182 26.66 -6.12 -8.75
CA LYS A 182 26.90 -7.45 -8.25
C LYS A 182 28.36 -7.83 -8.49
N ASP A 183 29.01 -8.40 -7.48
CA ASP A 183 30.41 -8.82 -7.53
C ASP A 183 31.38 -7.74 -8.06
N GLY A 184 31.04 -6.45 -7.89
CA GLY A 184 31.87 -5.30 -8.26
C GLY A 184 32.22 -5.17 -9.74
N SER A 185 31.57 -5.92 -10.64
CA SER A 185 31.99 -6.00 -12.05
C SER A 185 30.88 -6.03 -13.09
N ASP A 186 29.61 -6.09 -12.70
CA ASP A 186 28.51 -6.20 -13.66
C ASP A 186 27.58 -4.97 -13.72
N SER A 187 26.61 -5.03 -14.64
CA SER A 187 25.56 -4.03 -14.84
C SER A 187 24.34 -4.25 -13.93
N HIS A 188 24.44 -5.11 -12.91
CA HIS A 188 23.31 -5.57 -12.10
C HIS A 188 22.97 -4.59 -10.97
N ARG A 189 22.69 -3.34 -11.34
CA ARG A 189 22.28 -2.28 -10.40
C ARG A 189 20.75 -2.18 -10.40
N PHE A 190 20.09 -3.18 -9.82
CA PHE A 190 18.64 -3.35 -9.97
C PHE A 190 17.83 -2.95 -8.74
N GLY A 191 16.70 -2.27 -8.98
CA GLY A 191 15.80 -1.81 -7.93
C GLY A 191 15.11 -2.96 -7.20
N GLY A 192 14.45 -3.89 -7.90
CA GLY A 192 13.67 -4.94 -7.24
C GLY A 192 12.88 -5.91 -8.11
N ILE A 193 12.68 -7.13 -7.62
CA ILE A 193 11.64 -8.04 -8.11
C ILE A 193 10.39 -7.94 -7.24
N TRP A 194 9.30 -7.46 -7.80
CA TRP A 194 8.05 -7.20 -7.07
C TRP A 194 6.91 -8.07 -7.61
N GLY A 195 5.96 -8.42 -6.77
CA GLY A 195 4.66 -8.92 -7.24
C GLY A 195 4.08 -10.03 -6.40
N ASN A 196 2.90 -9.78 -5.81
CA ASN A 196 2.26 -10.62 -4.81
C ASN A 196 0.85 -11.02 -5.25
N ASN A 197 0.32 -12.14 -4.74
CA ASN A 197 -1.03 -12.61 -5.05
C ASN A 197 -2.08 -11.49 -4.93
N TYR A 198 -1.94 -10.67 -3.87
CA TYR A 198 -2.52 -9.33 -3.76
C TYR A 198 -1.50 -8.34 -3.20
N GLY A 199 -1.02 -7.42 -4.04
CA GLY A 199 -0.04 -6.40 -3.67
C GLY A 199 -0.53 -4.97 -3.89
N THR A 200 -0.29 -4.08 -2.93
CA THR A 200 -0.40 -2.62 -3.07
C THR A 200 0.97 -1.97 -2.95
N TRP A 201 1.31 -1.12 -3.92
CA TRP A 201 2.59 -0.44 -4.01
C TRP A 201 2.31 1.03 -4.26
N HIS A 202 2.37 1.86 -3.23
CA HIS A 202 1.99 3.26 -3.39
C HIS A 202 2.82 4.28 -2.62
N HIS A 203 2.93 5.49 -3.18
CA HIS A 203 3.70 6.58 -2.58
C HIS A 203 5.17 6.24 -2.27
N ASN A 204 5.78 5.36 -3.05
CA ASN A 204 7.19 5.04 -2.92
C ASN A 204 8.04 5.90 -3.86
N LEU A 205 9.27 6.19 -3.45
CA LEU A 205 10.31 6.78 -4.31
C LEU A 205 11.27 5.69 -4.77
N ILE A 206 11.37 5.49 -6.08
CA ILE A 206 12.26 4.53 -6.73
C ILE A 206 13.26 5.32 -7.57
N VAL A 207 14.55 5.23 -7.26
CA VAL A 207 15.50 6.23 -7.76
C VAL A 207 16.91 5.70 -7.97
N HIS A 208 17.58 6.15 -9.03
CA HIS A 208 19.01 5.87 -9.28
C HIS A 208 19.37 4.39 -9.40
N ASN A 209 18.50 3.57 -10.02
CA ASN A 209 18.80 2.18 -10.37
C ASN A 209 18.82 1.96 -11.89
N ASP A 210 19.72 1.14 -12.41
CA ASP A 210 19.84 0.91 -13.87
C ASP A 210 18.60 0.25 -14.49
N SER A 211 18.02 -0.72 -13.76
CA SER A 211 16.89 -1.52 -14.21
C SER A 211 16.06 -2.04 -13.02
N ARG A 212 15.00 -2.78 -13.32
CA ARG A 212 14.04 -3.38 -12.37
C ARG A 212 13.47 -2.31 -11.43
N ASN A 213 12.74 -1.35 -12.00
CA ASN A 213 12.16 -0.24 -11.25
C ASN A 213 10.61 -0.27 -11.12
N PRO A 214 9.93 -1.38 -10.78
CA PRO A 214 10.40 -2.74 -10.52
C PRO A 214 10.42 -3.65 -11.77
N ARG A 215 10.99 -4.85 -11.63
CA ARG A 215 10.61 -6.00 -12.46
C ARG A 215 9.45 -6.71 -11.77
N TRP A 216 8.31 -6.83 -12.44
CA TRP A 216 7.23 -7.69 -11.98
C TRP A 216 7.60 -9.16 -12.12
N ALA A 217 7.45 -9.92 -11.04
CA ALA A 217 7.65 -11.36 -11.02
C ALA A 217 6.70 -12.05 -12.01
N SER A 218 7.12 -13.21 -12.51
CA SER A 218 6.26 -14.02 -13.37
C SER A 218 5.20 -14.71 -12.48
N GLY A 219 3.95 -14.75 -12.92
CA GLY A 219 2.87 -15.29 -12.08
C GLY A 219 2.60 -14.46 -10.83
N CYS A 220 2.79 -13.15 -10.91
CA CYS A 220 2.74 -12.26 -9.75
C CYS A 220 1.34 -12.00 -9.18
N GLY A 221 0.26 -12.56 -9.73
CA GLY A 221 -1.09 -12.35 -9.19
C GLY A 221 -1.63 -10.93 -9.46
N TYR A 222 -2.35 -10.35 -8.51
CA TYR A 222 -2.96 -9.02 -8.62
C TYR A 222 -2.12 -7.94 -7.92
N ASN A 223 -1.61 -6.97 -8.69
CA ASN A 223 -0.79 -5.90 -8.14
C ASN A 223 -1.31 -4.53 -8.57
N ASP A 224 -1.42 -3.64 -7.58
CA ASP A 224 -1.88 -2.27 -7.73
C ASP A 224 -0.71 -1.32 -7.43
N PHE A 225 -0.21 -0.65 -8.47
CA PHE A 225 0.96 0.23 -8.42
C PHE A 225 0.54 1.67 -8.70
N ARG A 226 0.46 2.49 -7.65
CA ARG A 226 -0.16 3.83 -7.72
C ARG A 226 0.62 4.91 -7.01
N ASN A 227 0.59 6.14 -7.54
CA ASN A 227 1.19 7.31 -6.87
C ASN A 227 2.65 7.14 -6.46
N ASN A 228 3.42 6.28 -7.12
CA ASN A 228 4.86 6.17 -6.92
C ASN A 228 5.59 7.23 -7.75
N VAL A 229 6.78 7.62 -7.31
CA VAL A 229 7.71 8.47 -8.05
C VAL A 229 8.88 7.63 -8.51
N LEU A 230 9.15 7.66 -9.81
CA LEU A 230 10.32 7.03 -10.41
C LEU A 230 11.23 8.12 -10.96
N TYR A 231 12.50 8.10 -10.57
CA TYR A 231 13.47 9.08 -11.02
C TYR A 231 14.79 8.43 -11.46
N ASN A 232 15.32 8.89 -12.59
CA ASN A 232 16.69 8.60 -13.03
C ASN A 232 17.03 7.09 -13.07
N TRP A 233 16.12 6.28 -13.63
CA TRP A 233 16.46 4.90 -13.98
C TRP A 233 17.49 4.90 -15.12
N GLY A 234 18.28 3.83 -15.26
CA GLY A 234 19.27 3.71 -16.33
C GLY A 234 18.66 3.27 -17.67
N TYR A 235 18.99 2.05 -18.09
CA TYR A 235 18.61 1.52 -19.40
C TYR A 235 17.23 0.87 -19.46
N GLN A 236 16.57 0.68 -18.32
CA GLN A 236 15.24 0.06 -18.28
C GLN A 236 14.42 0.55 -17.09
N SER A 237 13.16 0.90 -17.36
CA SER A 237 12.18 1.31 -16.33
C SER A 237 11.51 0.06 -15.74
N ILE A 238 10.18 -0.05 -15.86
CA ILE A 238 9.38 -1.20 -15.40
C ILE A 238 9.31 -2.28 -16.49
N TYR A 239 9.36 -3.56 -16.11
CA TYR A 239 9.17 -4.68 -17.06
C TYR A 239 8.72 -5.97 -16.35
N GLY A 240 8.57 -7.07 -17.10
CA GLY A 240 8.24 -8.39 -16.55
C GLY A 240 6.74 -8.72 -16.63
N ALA A 241 6.21 -9.33 -15.58
CA ALA A 241 4.83 -9.81 -15.48
C ALA A 241 4.45 -10.85 -16.53
N GLU A 242 5.36 -11.78 -16.85
CA GLU A 242 4.95 -12.99 -17.57
C GLU A 242 3.81 -13.66 -16.79
N ALA A 243 2.84 -14.26 -17.50
CA ALA A 243 1.66 -14.78 -16.84
C ALA A 243 1.98 -15.92 -15.87
N LYS A 244 2.95 -16.78 -16.18
CA LYS A 244 3.20 -18.00 -15.39
C LYS A 244 4.58 -17.96 -14.75
N GLN A 245 4.75 -18.42 -13.52
CA GLN A 245 6.08 -18.77 -13.04
C GLN A 245 6.49 -20.13 -13.63
N PRO A 246 7.71 -20.29 -14.19
CA PRO A 246 8.16 -21.58 -14.69
C PRO A 246 8.19 -22.64 -13.60
N ASN A 247 7.68 -23.83 -13.93
CA ASN A 247 7.66 -25.00 -13.03
C ASN A 247 6.91 -24.77 -11.71
N ASP A 248 5.92 -23.87 -11.72
CA ASP A 248 5.14 -23.50 -10.54
C ASP A 248 3.64 -23.52 -10.90
N PRO A 249 2.84 -24.44 -10.32
CA PRO A 249 1.43 -24.56 -10.64
C PRO A 249 0.53 -23.54 -9.91
N GLU A 250 1.06 -22.78 -8.95
CA GLU A 250 0.30 -21.84 -8.13
C GLU A 250 0.31 -20.43 -8.74
N HIS A 251 1.47 -20.01 -9.26
CA HIS A 251 1.68 -18.68 -9.81
C HIS A 251 1.42 -18.65 -11.32
N THR A 252 0.14 -18.55 -11.70
CA THR A 252 -0.32 -18.85 -13.07
C THR A 252 -0.90 -17.68 -13.86
N PHE A 253 -1.00 -16.49 -13.25
CA PHE A 253 -1.37 -15.25 -13.94
C PHE A 253 -0.65 -14.05 -13.34
N SER A 254 -0.60 -12.96 -14.10
CA SER A 254 -0.12 -11.64 -13.66
C SER A 254 -1.11 -10.58 -14.11
N THR A 255 -1.54 -9.70 -13.20
CA THR A 255 -2.47 -8.60 -13.47
C THR A 255 -1.99 -7.33 -12.75
N ILE A 256 -1.70 -6.28 -13.52
CA ILE A 256 -1.10 -5.04 -13.03
C ILE A 256 -2.04 -3.86 -13.29
N ASN A 257 -2.37 -3.11 -12.25
CA ASN A 257 -2.83 -1.73 -12.37
C ASN A 257 -1.63 -0.81 -12.20
N MET A 258 -1.43 0.14 -13.12
CA MET A 258 -0.39 1.16 -13.05
C MET A 258 -0.98 2.55 -13.24
N ILE A 259 -1.27 3.21 -12.12
CA ILE A 259 -2.17 4.38 -12.13
C ILE A 259 -1.57 5.57 -11.37
N ALA A 260 -1.63 6.76 -11.97
CA ALA A 260 -1.25 8.00 -11.30
C ALA A 260 0.18 8.02 -10.71
N ASN A 261 1.13 7.33 -11.34
CA ASN A 261 2.55 7.40 -10.97
C ASN A 261 3.25 8.55 -11.71
N TYR A 262 4.31 9.08 -11.11
CA TYR A 262 5.12 10.15 -11.67
C TYR A 262 6.46 9.60 -12.18
N PHE A 263 6.65 9.60 -13.50
CA PHE A 263 7.88 9.16 -14.16
C PHE A 263 8.71 10.39 -14.56
N LYS A 264 9.92 10.49 -14.01
CA LYS A 264 10.86 11.56 -14.32
C LYS A 264 12.19 10.96 -14.82
N PRO A 265 12.43 10.94 -16.13
CA PRO A 265 13.75 10.60 -16.65
C PRO A 265 14.80 11.54 -16.03
N GLY A 266 15.97 10.99 -15.71
CA GLY A 266 17.11 11.75 -15.20
C GLY A 266 18.33 11.60 -16.11
N PRO A 267 19.50 12.13 -15.71
CA PRO A 267 20.74 12.07 -16.48
C PRO A 267 21.19 10.66 -16.95
N ALA A 268 20.84 9.60 -16.22
CA ALA A 268 21.15 8.21 -16.60
C ALA A 268 20.11 7.58 -17.54
N SER A 269 18.93 8.18 -17.66
CA SER A 269 17.79 7.56 -18.34
C SER A 269 17.98 7.50 -19.86
N THR A 270 18.14 6.28 -20.36
CA THR A 270 18.14 5.99 -21.80
C THR A 270 16.84 5.33 -22.26
N ALA A 271 16.10 4.69 -21.34
CA ALA A 271 14.75 4.21 -21.58
C ALA A 271 13.72 5.33 -21.40
N ILE A 272 12.99 5.65 -22.46
CA ILE A 272 11.90 6.64 -22.43
C ILE A 272 10.57 5.93 -22.68
N TYR A 273 10.11 5.22 -21.66
CA TYR A 273 8.82 4.52 -21.65
C TYR A 273 8.42 4.22 -20.19
N ILE A 274 7.12 4.02 -19.96
CA ILE A 274 6.54 3.65 -18.68
C ILE A 274 6.90 2.20 -18.33
N ALA A 275 6.57 1.26 -19.22
CA ALA A 275 6.81 -0.17 -19.01
C ALA A 275 7.10 -0.94 -20.31
N GLU A 276 7.85 -2.03 -20.19
CA GLU A 276 8.08 -3.02 -21.26
C GLU A 276 7.65 -4.42 -20.77
N PRO A 277 6.35 -4.79 -20.86
CA PRO A 277 5.87 -6.10 -20.44
C PRO A 277 6.57 -7.26 -21.17
N SER A 278 6.76 -8.36 -20.46
CA SER A 278 7.45 -9.56 -20.97
C SER A 278 6.48 -10.74 -21.13
N ALA A 279 6.80 -11.62 -22.08
CA ALA A 279 6.17 -12.92 -22.26
C ALA A 279 7.15 -13.88 -22.96
N ARG A 280 7.11 -15.16 -22.63
CA ARG A 280 7.94 -16.19 -23.30
C ARG A 280 7.21 -16.88 -24.45
N SER A 281 5.88 -16.79 -24.48
CA SER A 281 5.00 -17.33 -25.51
C SER A 281 3.71 -16.50 -25.60
N LEU A 282 2.87 -16.77 -26.60
CA LEU A 282 1.62 -16.04 -26.81
C LEU A 282 0.62 -16.19 -25.64
N ASP A 283 0.66 -17.32 -24.92
CA ASP A 283 -0.21 -17.65 -23.78
C ASP A 283 0.40 -17.27 -22.42
N ASP A 284 1.51 -16.55 -22.42
CA ASP A 284 2.30 -16.19 -21.23
C ASP A 284 2.31 -14.67 -20.96
N LYS A 285 1.33 -13.95 -21.51
CA LYS A 285 1.20 -12.50 -21.36
C LYS A 285 0.42 -12.14 -20.08
N GLY A 286 1.00 -11.29 -19.24
CA GLY A 286 0.26 -10.66 -18.14
C GLY A 286 -0.77 -9.64 -18.63
N SER A 287 -1.75 -9.34 -17.78
CA SER A 287 -2.78 -8.33 -18.00
C SER A 287 -2.38 -6.99 -17.39
N TRP A 288 -2.57 -5.90 -18.12
CA TRP A 288 -2.12 -4.57 -17.71
C TRP A 288 -3.21 -3.54 -17.92
N TYR A 289 -3.39 -2.66 -16.94
CA TYR A 289 -4.11 -1.41 -17.08
C TYR A 289 -3.17 -0.26 -16.73
N VAL A 290 -3.04 0.73 -17.63
CA VAL A 290 -2.12 1.86 -17.48
C VAL A 290 -2.89 3.15 -17.76
N SER A 291 -3.02 4.03 -16.75
CA SER A 291 -3.71 5.32 -16.88
C SER A 291 -3.20 6.38 -15.90
N ASP A 292 -3.47 7.65 -16.20
CA ASP A 292 -3.27 8.80 -15.31
C ASP A 292 -1.82 9.03 -14.84
N ASN A 293 -0.85 8.28 -15.35
CA ASN A 293 0.55 8.47 -15.06
C ASN A 293 1.05 9.74 -15.75
N TYR A 294 1.85 10.50 -15.04
CA TYR A 294 2.52 11.67 -15.57
C TYR A 294 3.94 11.29 -15.99
N PHE A 295 4.31 11.61 -17.22
CA PHE A 295 5.66 11.38 -17.73
C PHE A 295 6.32 12.72 -18.04
N TYR A 296 7.22 13.14 -17.15
CA TYR A 296 7.86 14.45 -17.21
C TYR A 296 8.61 14.65 -18.54
N GLY A 297 8.29 15.75 -19.23
CA GLY A 297 8.89 16.11 -20.51
C GLY A 297 8.31 15.37 -21.74
N HIS A 298 7.30 14.52 -21.55
CA HIS A 298 6.65 13.76 -22.63
C HIS A 298 5.13 13.89 -22.57
N ASP A 299 4.62 14.99 -23.10
CA ASP A 299 3.18 15.29 -23.15
C ASP A 299 2.39 14.23 -23.93
N ASP A 300 3.01 13.58 -24.92
CA ASP A 300 2.38 12.53 -25.71
C ASP A 300 2.14 11.25 -24.92
N ILE A 301 3.08 10.85 -24.06
CA ILE A 301 2.95 9.72 -23.12
C ILE A 301 2.01 10.09 -21.97
N THR A 302 2.08 11.33 -21.47
CA THR A 302 1.17 11.80 -20.40
C THR A 302 -0.28 11.82 -20.88
N ALA A 303 -0.53 12.29 -22.12
CA ALA A 303 -1.87 12.31 -22.70
C ALA A 303 -2.41 10.92 -23.07
N ASP A 304 -1.52 9.98 -23.40
CA ASP A 304 -1.87 8.59 -23.70
C ASP A 304 -0.78 7.64 -23.20
N ASN A 305 -0.95 7.15 -21.97
CA ASN A 305 0.04 6.31 -21.31
C ASN A 305 0.35 5.02 -22.08
N TRP A 306 -0.55 4.54 -22.95
CA TRP A 306 -0.28 3.35 -23.74
C TRP A 306 0.82 3.56 -24.78
N LYS A 307 1.14 4.80 -25.16
CA LYS A 307 2.35 5.10 -25.96
C LYS A 307 3.64 4.87 -25.18
N GLY A 308 3.57 4.96 -23.86
CA GLY A 308 4.66 4.61 -22.95
C GLY A 308 4.75 3.12 -22.65
N VAL A 309 3.88 2.26 -23.20
CA VAL A 309 3.99 0.80 -23.04
C VAL A 309 4.66 0.21 -24.27
N LYS A 310 5.89 -0.28 -24.09
CA LYS A 310 6.72 -0.80 -25.19
C LYS A 310 6.35 -2.25 -25.51
N GLY A 311 6.43 -2.59 -26.81
CA GLY A 311 6.20 -3.94 -27.31
C GLY A 311 4.72 -4.34 -27.36
N SER A 312 4.46 -5.65 -27.40
CA SER A 312 3.11 -6.23 -27.54
C SER A 312 2.89 -7.47 -26.68
N ASN A 313 3.76 -7.69 -25.68
CA ASN A 313 3.78 -8.88 -24.83
C ASN A 313 2.90 -8.72 -23.58
N TYR A 314 1.72 -8.13 -23.76
CA TYR A 314 0.73 -7.91 -22.71
C TYR A 314 -0.68 -8.16 -23.23
N ILE A 315 -1.60 -8.36 -22.30
CA ILE A 315 -3.04 -8.26 -22.50
C ILE A 315 -3.45 -6.87 -21.99
N LYS A 316 -3.98 -6.03 -22.87
CA LYS A 316 -4.48 -4.71 -22.51
C LYS A 316 -5.85 -4.84 -21.85
N LEU A 317 -6.02 -4.26 -20.68
CA LEU A 317 -7.30 -4.15 -20.00
C LEU A 317 -7.95 -2.79 -20.34
N ASP A 318 -9.26 -2.80 -20.52
CA ASP A 318 -10.05 -1.58 -20.81
C ASP A 318 -10.41 -0.79 -19.54
N ALA A 319 -10.33 -1.43 -18.38
CA ALA A 319 -10.59 -0.85 -17.06
C ALA A 319 -9.61 -1.45 -16.03
N PRO A 320 -9.31 -0.74 -14.93
CA PRO A 320 -8.50 -1.33 -13.87
C PRO A 320 -9.24 -2.52 -13.26
N TRP A 321 -8.48 -3.50 -12.79
CA TRP A 321 -9.07 -4.51 -11.92
C TRP A 321 -9.46 -3.86 -10.58
N ASP A 322 -10.46 -4.41 -9.90
CA ASP A 322 -11.06 -3.83 -8.68
C ASP A 322 -10.13 -4.03 -7.47
N ALA A 323 -9.10 -3.19 -7.40
CA ALA A 323 -8.12 -3.16 -6.32
C ALA A 323 -8.67 -2.46 -5.08
N MET A 324 -8.15 -2.83 -3.90
CA MET A 324 -8.45 -2.09 -2.67
C MET A 324 -8.12 -0.60 -2.84
N PRO A 325 -9.05 0.32 -2.52
CA PRO A 325 -8.79 1.74 -2.67
C PRO A 325 -7.73 2.20 -1.66
N ILE A 326 -6.94 3.18 -2.12
CA ILE A 326 -6.03 4.00 -1.31
C ILE A 326 -6.49 5.47 -1.41
N ASN A 327 -5.97 6.34 -0.56
CA ASN A 327 -6.10 7.77 -0.69
C ASN A 327 -5.26 8.25 -1.89
N GLN A 328 -5.82 8.10 -3.09
CA GLN A 328 -5.13 8.38 -4.34
C GLN A 328 -5.08 9.89 -4.63
N GLN A 329 -3.93 10.38 -5.10
CA GLN A 329 -3.74 11.73 -5.61
C GLN A 329 -3.57 11.74 -7.14
N THR A 330 -3.49 12.92 -7.76
CA THR A 330 -2.89 13.00 -9.11
C THR A 330 -1.42 12.61 -9.05
N ALA A 331 -0.82 12.27 -10.19
CA ALA A 331 0.60 11.92 -10.23
C ALA A 331 1.51 13.08 -9.77
N GLU A 332 1.16 14.33 -10.11
CA GLU A 332 1.91 15.51 -9.69
C GLU A 332 1.73 15.84 -8.20
N GLU A 333 0.53 15.68 -7.64
CA GLU A 333 0.30 15.81 -6.19
C GLU A 333 1.05 14.71 -5.42
N ALA A 334 1.02 13.48 -5.93
CA ALA A 334 1.79 12.37 -5.38
C ALA A 334 3.29 12.64 -5.42
N TYR A 335 3.81 13.30 -6.46
CA TYR A 335 5.22 13.69 -6.55
C TYR A 335 5.65 14.55 -5.36
N GLU A 336 4.89 15.58 -5.04
CA GLU A 336 5.20 16.45 -3.90
C GLU A 336 5.11 15.70 -2.57
N LEU A 337 4.06 14.90 -2.38
CA LEU A 337 3.87 14.12 -1.14
C LEU A 337 4.95 13.07 -0.94
N VAL A 338 5.35 12.34 -1.98
CA VAL A 338 6.40 11.33 -1.89
C VAL A 338 7.73 11.96 -1.52
N LEU A 339 8.08 13.11 -2.10
CA LEU A 339 9.31 13.82 -1.76
C LEU A 339 9.29 14.41 -0.34
N ASP A 340 8.11 14.72 0.18
CA ASP A 340 7.94 15.16 1.56
C ASP A 340 8.03 14.00 2.55
N LYS A 341 7.35 12.89 2.27
CA LYS A 341 7.05 11.85 3.28
C LYS A 341 7.81 10.53 3.14
N ALA A 342 8.26 10.14 1.96
CA ALA A 342 8.82 8.80 1.78
C ALA A 342 10.17 8.56 2.50
N GLY A 343 10.41 7.31 2.88
CA GLY A 343 11.61 6.83 3.56
C GLY A 343 11.50 6.92 5.07
N CYS A 344 12.61 6.62 5.75
CA CYS A 344 12.74 6.75 7.19
C CYS A 344 12.84 8.24 7.56
N THR A 345 11.67 8.88 7.71
CA THR A 345 11.51 10.29 8.06
C THR A 345 11.51 10.56 9.56
N ILE A 346 11.37 9.52 10.38
CA ILE A 346 11.36 9.60 11.84
C ILE A 346 12.51 8.74 12.37
N PRO A 347 13.36 9.29 13.27
CA PRO A 347 13.32 10.64 13.83
C PRO A 347 13.66 11.78 12.84
N LYS A 348 14.41 11.49 11.79
CA LYS A 348 14.70 12.38 10.64
C LYS A 348 15.28 11.55 9.50
N ARG A 349 15.20 12.02 8.25
CA ARG A 349 15.98 11.45 7.13
C ARG A 349 17.49 11.55 7.40
N ASP A 350 18.25 10.56 6.95
CA ASP A 350 19.72 10.64 6.98
C ASP A 350 20.24 11.39 5.75
N LYS A 351 21.57 11.61 5.72
CA LYS A 351 22.20 12.39 4.65
C LYS A 351 21.98 11.80 3.24
N VAL A 352 21.92 10.48 3.13
CA VAL A 352 21.73 9.82 1.83
C VAL A 352 20.30 10.03 1.34
N ASP A 353 19.30 9.84 2.20
CA ASP A 353 17.90 10.11 1.85
C ASP A 353 17.70 11.59 1.50
N GLU A 354 18.32 12.51 2.24
CA GLU A 354 18.27 13.95 1.92
C GLU A 354 18.88 14.29 0.54
N ASP A 355 20.05 13.73 0.22
CA ASP A 355 20.71 13.97 -1.07
C ASP A 355 19.89 13.38 -2.23
N ILE A 356 19.26 12.21 -2.03
CA ILE A 356 18.33 11.62 -3.00
C ILE A 356 17.14 12.53 -3.27
N ILE A 357 16.50 13.06 -2.22
CA ILE A 357 15.36 13.97 -2.36
C ILE A 357 15.77 15.26 -3.07
N ASP A 358 16.94 15.80 -2.75
CA ASP A 358 17.49 16.99 -3.40
C ASP A 358 17.75 16.77 -4.91
N ASP A 359 18.33 15.61 -5.27
CA ASP A 359 18.55 15.19 -6.66
C ASP A 359 17.24 15.14 -7.45
N VAL A 360 16.20 14.50 -6.88
CA VAL A 360 14.90 14.37 -7.54
C VAL A 360 14.23 15.74 -7.71
N LYS A 361 14.29 16.61 -6.71
CA LYS A 361 13.74 17.98 -6.78
C LYS A 361 14.42 18.80 -7.86
N LYS A 362 15.76 18.78 -7.88
CA LYS A 362 16.56 19.56 -8.82
C LYS A 362 16.61 18.95 -10.23
N GLY A 363 16.22 17.68 -10.38
CA GLY A 363 16.35 16.98 -11.67
C GLY A 363 17.81 16.78 -12.06
N ILE A 364 18.68 16.56 -11.06
CA ILE A 364 20.10 16.27 -11.24
C ILE A 364 20.43 14.87 -10.72
N ALA A 365 21.63 14.41 -11.00
CA ALA A 365 22.16 13.19 -10.43
C ALA A 365 23.60 13.47 -10.00
N LYS A 366 23.79 13.75 -8.71
CA LYS A 366 25.00 14.42 -8.22
C LYS A 366 26.24 13.53 -8.19
N TYR A 367 26.05 12.23 -7.93
CA TYR A 367 27.12 11.28 -7.69
C TYR A 367 27.15 10.16 -8.73
N GLY A 368 28.17 9.31 -8.67
CA GLY A 368 28.35 8.18 -9.58
C GLY A 368 28.43 8.60 -11.05
N ASN A 369 28.14 7.66 -11.95
CA ASN A 369 27.94 7.94 -13.36
C ASN A 369 26.47 8.32 -13.59
N ASN A 370 26.18 9.62 -13.55
CA ASN A 370 24.82 10.15 -13.70
C ASN A 370 23.82 9.61 -12.66
N GLY A 371 24.24 9.44 -11.41
CA GLY A 371 23.44 8.89 -10.31
C GLY A 371 23.58 7.40 -10.11
N ILE A 372 24.13 6.69 -11.09
CA ILE A 372 24.37 5.24 -10.99
C ILE A 372 25.74 5.01 -10.35
N ILE A 373 25.75 4.42 -9.16
CA ILE A 373 26.95 4.28 -8.33
C ILE A 373 27.62 2.90 -8.49
N ASP A 374 28.91 2.83 -8.16
CA ASP A 374 29.69 1.59 -8.10
C ASP A 374 29.90 1.12 -6.67
N SER A 375 29.83 2.04 -5.70
CA SER A 375 29.95 1.71 -4.29
C SER A 375 29.22 2.73 -3.42
N PRO A 376 28.82 2.37 -2.18
CA PRO A 376 28.27 3.32 -1.23
C PRO A 376 29.17 4.53 -0.98
N SER A 377 30.50 4.38 -1.13
CA SER A 377 31.44 5.49 -0.91
C SER A 377 31.33 6.61 -1.95
N ASP A 378 30.73 6.35 -3.12
CA ASP A 378 30.49 7.37 -4.15
C ASP A 378 29.51 8.45 -3.69
N VAL A 379 28.66 8.11 -2.71
CA VAL A 379 27.65 8.99 -2.09
C VAL A 379 27.97 9.30 -0.63
N GLY A 380 29.21 9.03 -0.19
CA GLY A 380 29.69 9.29 1.16
C GLY A 380 29.63 8.10 2.14
N GLY A 381 29.05 6.97 1.73
CA GLY A 381 28.90 5.77 2.55
C GLY A 381 27.82 5.90 3.62
N TRP A 382 27.85 5.00 4.61
CA TRP A 382 26.91 5.01 5.73
C TRP A 382 27.04 6.29 6.55
N PRO A 383 25.97 7.10 6.66
CA PRO A 383 25.99 8.29 7.51
C PRO A 383 26.20 7.92 8.97
N GLU A 384 26.96 8.74 9.70
CA GLU A 384 26.98 8.69 11.15
C GLU A 384 25.61 9.14 11.67
N LEU A 385 24.92 8.29 12.44
CA LEU A 385 23.65 8.64 13.06
C LEU A 385 23.91 9.26 14.42
N GLU A 386 23.31 10.42 14.65
CA GLU A 386 23.40 11.11 15.95
C GLU A 386 22.94 10.18 17.08
N SER A 387 23.75 10.12 18.14
CA SER A 387 23.33 9.49 19.39
C SER A 387 22.22 10.32 20.01
N GLY A 388 21.24 9.66 20.63
CA GLY A 388 20.20 10.32 21.40
C GLY A 388 19.93 9.60 22.72
N THR A 389 19.27 10.29 23.64
CA THR A 389 18.80 9.72 24.89
C THR A 389 17.44 9.06 24.64
N PRO A 390 17.27 7.75 24.93
CA PRO A 390 15.94 7.14 24.87
C PRO A 390 15.02 7.76 25.92
N TYR A 391 13.71 7.74 25.66
CA TYR A 391 12.71 8.11 26.66
C TYR A 391 12.78 7.17 27.88
N THR A 392 12.35 7.67 29.03
CA THR A 392 12.26 6.87 30.25
C THR A 392 11.03 5.98 30.17
N ASP A 393 11.19 4.73 30.58
CA ASP A 393 10.23 3.62 30.48
C ASP A 393 10.63 2.65 31.60
N ASN A 394 10.06 2.87 32.80
CA ASN A 394 10.53 2.20 34.02
C ASN A 394 10.08 0.74 34.12
N ASP A 395 8.95 0.42 33.53
CA ASP A 395 8.35 -0.92 33.59
C ASP A 395 8.63 -1.77 32.34
N HIS A 396 9.32 -1.19 31.35
CA HIS A 396 9.79 -1.83 30.13
C HIS A 396 8.66 -2.30 29.23
N ASP A 397 7.59 -1.51 29.16
CA ASP A 397 6.38 -1.79 28.39
C ASP A 397 6.44 -1.21 26.96
N GLY A 398 7.46 -0.38 26.66
CA GLY A 398 7.69 0.25 25.37
C GLY A 398 7.07 1.65 25.22
N ILE A 399 6.37 2.16 26.22
CA ILE A 399 5.74 3.47 26.29
C ILE A 399 6.62 4.41 27.14
N ALA A 400 6.53 5.72 26.90
CA ALA A 400 7.27 6.69 27.70
C ALA A 400 6.50 7.05 28.97
N ASP A 401 7.17 7.04 30.14
CA ASP A 401 6.56 7.34 31.44
C ASP A 401 5.79 8.67 31.44
N ASP A 402 6.35 9.71 30.80
CA ASP A 402 5.72 11.04 30.73
C ASP A 402 4.45 11.03 29.87
N TRP A 403 4.46 10.25 28.78
CA TRP A 403 3.28 10.03 27.96
C TRP A 403 2.21 9.23 28.71
N GLU A 404 2.60 8.21 29.47
CA GLU A 404 1.68 7.43 30.31
C GLU A 404 0.97 8.30 31.35
N ASP A 405 1.74 9.09 32.10
CA ASP A 405 1.24 10.04 33.09
C ASP A 405 0.24 11.04 32.47
N GLU A 406 0.53 11.54 31.26
CA GLU A 406 -0.35 12.45 30.53
C GLU A 406 -1.65 11.79 30.03
N HIS A 407 -1.62 10.48 29.78
CA HIS A 407 -2.76 9.72 29.23
C HIS A 407 -3.50 8.88 30.30
N GLY A 408 -3.08 8.98 31.56
CA GLY A 408 -3.72 8.32 32.70
C GLY A 408 -3.43 6.83 32.82
N LEU A 409 -2.29 6.39 32.28
CA LEU A 409 -1.73 5.05 32.43
C LEU A 409 -0.83 4.99 33.68
N ASP A 410 -0.43 3.78 34.11
CA ASP A 410 0.46 3.61 35.27
C ASP A 410 1.85 3.21 34.79
N SER A 411 2.80 4.15 34.85
CA SER A 411 4.21 3.97 34.43
C SER A 411 5.02 2.94 35.25
N ASN A 412 4.34 2.07 36.00
CA ASN A 412 4.89 0.96 36.76
C ASN A 412 4.13 -0.36 36.50
N ASP A 413 3.09 -0.36 35.64
CA ASP A 413 2.31 -1.54 35.27
C ASP A 413 2.48 -1.90 33.79
N PRO A 414 3.41 -2.81 33.45
CA PRO A 414 3.73 -3.08 32.06
C PRO A 414 2.62 -3.82 31.32
N LEU A 415 1.54 -4.21 31.99
CA LEU A 415 0.40 -4.87 31.37
C LEU A 415 -0.55 -3.90 30.68
N ASP A 416 -0.59 -2.64 31.10
CA ASP A 416 -1.53 -1.64 30.57
C ASP A 416 -1.21 -1.27 29.11
N ARG A 417 0.03 -1.49 28.66
CA ARG A 417 0.45 -1.43 27.24
C ARG A 417 -0.48 -2.17 26.27
N ASN A 418 -1.11 -3.24 26.76
CA ASN A 418 -1.97 -4.16 26.01
C ASN A 418 -3.47 -3.91 26.28
N GLU A 419 -3.82 -2.98 27.18
CA GLU A 419 -5.18 -2.49 27.28
C GLU A 419 -5.58 -1.73 26.02
N ILE A 420 -6.88 -1.74 25.72
CA ILE A 420 -7.42 -1.11 24.52
C ILE A 420 -7.53 0.40 24.77
N GLY A 421 -6.68 1.15 24.06
CA GLY A 421 -6.67 2.60 24.03
C GLY A 421 -7.54 3.17 22.90
N ALA A 422 -7.15 4.35 22.42
CA ALA A 422 -7.86 5.07 21.36
C ALA A 422 -7.96 4.25 20.06
N GLY A 423 -9.09 4.38 19.36
CA GLY A 423 -9.27 3.78 18.03
C GLY A 423 -9.30 2.25 17.98
N GLY A 424 -9.37 1.57 19.12
CA GLY A 424 -9.32 0.10 19.18
C GLY A 424 -7.90 -0.49 19.12
N TYR A 425 -6.87 0.35 19.21
CA TYR A 425 -5.47 -0.04 19.30
C TYR A 425 -5.07 -0.33 20.75
N THR A 426 -3.97 -1.07 20.97
CA THR A 426 -3.41 -1.15 22.34
C THR A 426 -2.75 0.17 22.73
N ASN A 427 -2.60 0.46 24.03
CA ASN A 427 -1.91 1.67 24.48
C ASN A 427 -0.51 1.84 23.87
N LEU A 428 0.25 0.73 23.75
CA LEU A 428 1.54 0.76 23.06
C LEU A 428 1.40 1.15 21.58
N GLU A 429 0.40 0.64 20.87
CA GLU A 429 0.15 1.03 19.48
C GLU A 429 -0.29 2.50 19.35
N VAL A 430 -1.09 3.01 20.30
CA VAL A 430 -1.46 4.43 20.38
C VAL A 430 -0.21 5.29 20.54
N PHE A 431 0.71 4.91 21.43
CA PHE A 431 1.99 5.59 21.59
C PHE A 431 2.87 5.51 20.33
N LEU A 432 2.95 4.35 19.68
CA LEU A 432 3.67 4.21 18.41
C LEU A 432 3.09 5.07 17.29
N CYS A 433 1.78 5.30 17.29
CA CYS A 433 1.11 6.22 16.37
C CYS A 433 1.41 7.68 16.74
N HIS A 434 1.41 8.02 18.04
CA HIS A 434 1.83 9.35 18.52
C HIS A 434 3.24 9.70 18.04
N LEU A 435 4.21 8.79 18.22
CA LEU A 435 5.58 8.97 17.73
C LEU A 435 5.66 9.12 16.20
N ALA A 436 4.72 8.52 15.47
CA ALA A 436 4.61 8.63 14.03
C ALA A 436 3.88 9.92 13.56
N GLY A 437 3.40 10.75 14.49
CA GLY A 437 2.59 11.93 14.19
C GLY A 437 1.17 11.60 13.74
N GLU A 438 0.64 10.46 14.18
CA GLU A 438 -0.64 9.90 13.72
C GLU A 438 -1.78 10.10 14.75
N ASP A 439 -1.60 10.96 15.76
CA ASP A 439 -2.58 11.23 16.82
C ASP A 439 -3.97 11.60 16.29
N GLU A 440 -3.99 12.45 15.26
CA GLU A 440 -5.24 12.90 14.64
C GLU A 440 -6.02 11.74 14.01
N TYR A 441 -5.35 10.62 13.69
CA TYR A 441 -5.96 9.47 13.05
C TYR A 441 -6.55 8.45 14.06
N LEU A 442 -6.18 8.53 15.34
CA LEU A 442 -6.52 7.51 16.36
C LEU A 442 -7.97 7.59 16.85
N ASN A 443 -8.58 8.76 16.91
CA ASN A 443 -9.94 8.94 17.49
C ASN A 443 -11.08 8.73 16.48
N GLY A 444 -10.85 8.00 15.38
CA GLY A 444 -11.78 7.97 14.25
C GLY A 444 -11.82 9.29 13.46
N ASN A 445 -10.87 10.19 13.74
CA ASN A 445 -10.47 11.28 12.86
C ASN A 445 -9.33 10.84 11.92
N ALA A 446 -9.02 9.54 11.84
CA ALA A 446 -8.60 8.99 10.55
C ALA A 446 -9.78 9.30 9.70
N ILE A 447 -9.70 10.36 8.87
CA ILE A 447 -10.82 10.99 8.18
C ILE A 447 -11.81 9.87 7.97
N ASP A 448 -12.83 9.84 8.82
CA ASP A 448 -14.00 9.05 8.54
C ASP A 448 -14.55 9.88 7.38
N TYR A 449 -13.97 9.65 6.20
CA TYR A 449 -14.74 9.26 5.06
C TYR A 449 -15.50 8.03 5.57
N THR A 450 -16.48 8.34 6.42
CA THR A 450 -17.69 7.59 6.64
C THR A 450 -17.93 6.94 5.31
N GLU A 451 -18.34 5.69 5.34
CA GLU A 451 -18.83 4.97 4.17
C GLU A 451 -19.78 5.81 3.28
N SER A 452 -20.21 7.02 3.69
CA SER A 452 -20.80 8.07 2.87
C SER A 452 -19.99 8.53 1.64
N ASN A 453 -18.65 8.53 1.64
CA ASN A 453 -17.87 9.01 0.47
C ASN A 453 -16.85 8.03 -0.11
N PHE A 454 -16.48 6.95 0.59
CA PHE A 454 -15.76 5.86 -0.06
C PHE A 454 -16.72 4.96 -0.81
N VAL A 455 -16.36 4.68 -2.06
CA VAL A 455 -17.18 3.90 -2.96
C VAL A 455 -16.34 2.80 -3.56
N ASN A 456 -16.64 1.55 -3.20
CA ASN A 456 -16.12 0.36 -3.85
C ASN A 456 -16.74 0.24 -5.26
N GLY A 457 -16.14 0.92 -6.23
CA GLY A 457 -16.53 0.86 -7.63
C GLY A 457 -17.72 1.74 -8.03
N PHE A 458 -18.13 1.66 -9.29
CA PHE A 458 -19.32 2.37 -9.76
C PHE A 458 -20.59 1.69 -9.24
N SER A 459 -21.53 2.47 -8.69
CA SER A 459 -22.84 1.93 -8.30
C SER A 459 -23.98 2.88 -8.65
N LEU A 460 -25.17 2.31 -8.86
CA LEU A 460 -26.41 3.03 -9.05
C LEU A 460 -27.44 2.46 -8.09
N SER A 461 -27.96 3.29 -7.18
CA SER A 461 -28.91 2.88 -6.14
C SER A 461 -30.34 2.87 -6.65
N GLN A 462 -31.21 2.08 -6.00
CA GLN A 462 -32.66 2.20 -6.21
C GLN A 462 -33.11 3.60 -5.78
N ASN A 463 -33.90 4.29 -6.63
CA ASN A 463 -34.43 5.60 -6.29
C ASN A 463 -35.29 5.52 -5.02
N TYR A 464 -35.28 6.57 -4.21
CA TYR A 464 -36.10 6.65 -3.00
C TYR A 464 -36.83 8.00 -2.92
N PRO A 465 -38.15 8.01 -2.64
CA PRO A 465 -39.03 6.84 -2.52
C PRO A 465 -39.24 6.09 -3.85
N ASN A 466 -39.65 4.81 -3.80
CA ASN A 466 -40.12 4.06 -4.97
C ASN A 466 -41.20 3.02 -4.53
N PRO A 467 -42.48 3.12 -4.96
CA PRO A 467 -43.01 4.13 -5.89
C PRO A 467 -42.92 5.55 -5.34
N PHE A 468 -42.85 6.54 -6.22
CA PHE A 468 -42.80 7.96 -5.83
C PHE A 468 -43.97 8.75 -6.41
N ASN A 469 -44.32 9.84 -5.74
CA ASN A 469 -45.25 10.84 -6.24
C ASN A 469 -44.49 12.15 -6.48
N SER A 470 -44.54 12.64 -7.72
CA SER A 470 -43.99 13.93 -8.17
C SER A 470 -42.48 14.10 -8.11
N SER A 471 -41.76 13.57 -7.11
CA SER A 471 -40.31 13.65 -7.03
C SER A 471 -39.66 12.45 -6.34
N THR A 472 -38.45 12.11 -6.73
CA THR A 472 -37.61 11.09 -6.10
C THR A 472 -36.15 11.54 -6.09
N MET A 473 -35.32 10.86 -5.32
CA MET A 473 -33.87 11.01 -5.36
C MET A 473 -33.24 9.76 -5.98
N ILE A 474 -32.23 9.94 -6.82
CA ILE A 474 -31.39 8.88 -7.38
C ILE A 474 -29.98 9.08 -6.83
N LYS A 475 -29.42 8.04 -6.23
CA LYS A 475 -28.04 8.04 -5.74
C LYS A 475 -27.17 7.17 -6.63
N PHE A 476 -25.97 7.66 -6.96
CA PHE A 476 -24.94 6.89 -7.63
C PHE A 476 -23.60 7.18 -6.99
N SER A 477 -22.57 6.45 -7.41
CA SER A 477 -21.27 6.56 -6.76
C SER A 477 -20.15 6.29 -7.77
N VAL A 478 -19.07 7.05 -7.66
CA VAL A 478 -17.90 6.95 -8.56
C VAL A 478 -16.62 6.79 -7.75
N PRO A 479 -15.74 5.83 -8.10
CA PRO A 479 -14.54 5.52 -7.31
C PRO A 479 -13.36 6.47 -7.60
N TYR A 480 -13.38 7.16 -8.74
CA TYR A 480 -12.36 8.14 -9.14
C TYR A 480 -13.01 9.25 -9.99
N LYS A 481 -12.26 10.33 -10.25
CA LYS A 481 -12.74 11.45 -11.06
C LYS A 481 -12.97 11.01 -12.51
N VAL A 482 -14.20 11.08 -13.00
CA VAL A 482 -14.57 10.48 -14.28
C VAL A 482 -15.79 11.15 -14.91
N ASN A 483 -15.87 11.17 -16.24
CA ASN A 483 -17.08 11.61 -16.94
C ASN A 483 -18.21 10.58 -16.77
N VAL A 484 -19.36 11.04 -16.28
CA VAL A 484 -20.57 10.21 -16.15
C VAL A 484 -21.79 10.92 -16.69
N LYS A 485 -22.79 10.13 -17.08
CA LYS A 485 -24.08 10.61 -17.56
C LYS A 485 -25.22 9.85 -16.90
N LEU A 486 -26.18 10.57 -16.32
CA LEU A 486 -27.38 10.01 -15.70
C LEU A 486 -28.63 10.48 -16.47
N ASP A 487 -29.27 9.56 -17.19
CA ASP A 487 -30.46 9.84 -18.03
C ASP A 487 -31.68 9.03 -17.58
N ILE A 488 -32.88 9.53 -17.87
CA ILE A 488 -34.16 8.84 -17.64
C ILE A 488 -34.87 8.57 -18.98
N TYR A 489 -35.47 7.39 -19.09
CA TYR A 489 -36.18 6.89 -20.25
C TYR A 489 -37.59 6.38 -19.90
N ASP A 490 -38.55 6.55 -20.81
CA ASP A 490 -39.84 5.87 -20.75
C ASP A 490 -39.72 4.38 -21.14
N ILE A 491 -40.79 3.60 -20.94
CA ILE A 491 -40.79 2.15 -21.27
C ILE A 491 -40.62 1.85 -22.77
N ARG A 492 -40.83 2.86 -23.64
CA ARG A 492 -40.60 2.75 -25.08
C ARG A 492 -39.16 3.09 -25.47
N GLY A 493 -38.32 3.45 -24.50
CA GLY A 493 -36.91 3.80 -24.71
C GLY A 493 -36.66 5.26 -25.10
N ASN A 494 -37.68 6.13 -25.03
CA ASN A 494 -37.48 7.56 -25.30
C ASN A 494 -36.84 8.24 -24.09
N LYS A 495 -35.79 9.04 -24.30
CA LYS A 495 -35.21 9.87 -23.22
C LYS A 495 -36.22 10.94 -22.82
N VAL A 496 -36.55 11.00 -21.53
CA VAL A 496 -37.50 11.97 -20.96
C VAL A 496 -36.82 13.02 -20.06
N ALA A 497 -35.62 12.73 -19.55
CA ALA A 497 -34.81 13.69 -18.81
C ALA A 497 -33.31 13.33 -18.85
N GLU A 498 -32.45 14.36 -18.75
CA GLU A 498 -31.01 14.24 -18.46
C GLU A 498 -30.80 14.88 -17.08
N LEU A 499 -30.31 14.08 -16.13
CA LEU A 499 -30.17 14.48 -14.73
C LEU A 499 -28.75 14.95 -14.40
N PHE A 500 -27.74 14.36 -15.04
CA PHE A 500 -26.35 14.72 -14.87
C PHE A 500 -25.57 14.37 -16.14
N ASN A 501 -24.64 15.24 -16.56
CA ASN A 501 -23.76 14.99 -17.69
C ASN A 501 -22.49 15.83 -17.52
N GLY A 502 -21.40 15.20 -17.11
CA GLY A 502 -20.13 15.87 -16.86
C GLY A 502 -19.16 15.06 -16.02
N VAL A 503 -18.10 15.71 -15.54
CA VAL A 503 -17.09 15.10 -14.67
C VAL A 503 -17.63 15.02 -13.24
N ALA A 504 -17.73 13.82 -12.70
CA ALA A 504 -18.03 13.56 -11.29
C ALA A 504 -16.72 13.31 -10.52
N SER A 505 -16.60 13.93 -9.34
CA SER A 505 -15.50 13.69 -8.40
C SER A 505 -15.70 12.37 -7.63
N PRO A 506 -14.64 11.73 -7.12
CA PRO A 506 -14.76 10.50 -6.31
C PRO A 506 -15.78 10.69 -5.18
N GLY A 507 -16.66 9.72 -4.97
CA GLY A 507 -17.66 9.74 -3.90
C GLY A 507 -19.08 9.40 -4.32
N LYS A 508 -20.02 9.57 -3.38
CA LYS A 508 -21.45 9.38 -3.63
C LYS A 508 -22.08 10.69 -4.11
N HIS A 509 -22.98 10.56 -5.07
CA HIS A 509 -23.69 11.65 -5.72
C HIS A 509 -25.18 11.42 -5.59
N GLU A 510 -25.91 12.49 -5.31
CA GLU A 510 -27.37 12.47 -5.19
C GLU A 510 -27.96 13.45 -6.19
N VAL A 511 -28.90 12.98 -7.00
CA VAL A 511 -29.60 13.80 -7.99
C VAL A 511 -31.09 13.73 -7.77
N HIS A 512 -31.69 14.90 -7.58
CA HIS A 512 -33.14 15.04 -7.46
C HIS A 512 -33.80 14.97 -8.83
N PHE A 513 -34.90 14.21 -8.90
CA PHE A 513 -35.73 14.12 -10.09
C PHE A 513 -37.15 14.59 -9.79
N ASP A 514 -37.59 15.64 -10.50
CA ASP A 514 -38.98 16.12 -10.52
C ASP A 514 -39.71 15.59 -11.76
N ALA A 515 -40.76 14.82 -11.54
CA ALA A 515 -41.56 14.14 -12.55
C ALA A 515 -42.98 14.70 -12.65
N LYS A 516 -43.25 15.93 -12.17
CA LYS A 516 -44.60 16.54 -12.20
C LYS A 516 -45.24 16.54 -13.59
N ASN A 517 -44.44 16.67 -14.64
CA ASN A 517 -44.91 16.72 -16.03
C ASN A 517 -45.00 15.35 -16.72
N LEU A 518 -44.73 14.26 -16.00
CA LEU A 518 -44.76 12.90 -16.55
C LEU A 518 -46.03 12.14 -16.13
N SER A 519 -46.51 11.21 -16.95
CA SER A 519 -47.66 10.36 -16.62
C SER A 519 -47.26 9.24 -15.65
N SER A 520 -48.19 8.77 -14.82
CA SER A 520 -47.99 7.58 -13.98
C SER A 520 -47.53 6.39 -14.83
N GLY A 521 -46.53 5.65 -14.37
CA GLY A 521 -45.95 4.56 -15.13
C GLY A 521 -44.54 4.17 -14.70
N ILE A 522 -43.98 3.20 -15.42
CA ILE A 522 -42.62 2.70 -15.20
C ILE A 522 -41.64 3.49 -16.07
N TYR A 523 -40.55 3.94 -15.44
CA TYR A 523 -39.42 4.60 -16.09
C TYR A 523 -38.12 3.85 -15.78
N VAL A 524 -37.11 4.05 -16.62
CA VAL A 524 -35.77 3.48 -16.44
C VAL A 524 -34.77 4.62 -16.35
N TYR A 525 -33.88 4.60 -15.37
CA TYR A 525 -32.75 5.52 -15.29
C TYR A 525 -31.44 4.77 -15.50
N LYS A 526 -30.50 5.40 -16.20
CA LYS A 526 -29.23 4.82 -16.64
C LYS A 526 -28.07 5.72 -16.23
N LEU A 527 -27.08 5.14 -15.56
CA LEU A 527 -25.78 5.72 -15.32
C LEU A 527 -24.79 5.16 -16.35
N GLU A 528 -24.24 6.02 -17.18
CA GLU A 528 -23.23 5.71 -18.19
C GLU A 528 -21.89 6.33 -17.77
N TYR A 529 -20.83 5.55 -17.92
CA TYR A 529 -19.43 5.91 -17.65
C TYR A 529 -18.55 5.15 -18.67
N PRO A 530 -17.25 5.46 -18.83
CA PRO A 530 -16.44 4.92 -19.92
C PRO A 530 -16.55 3.40 -20.07
N GLY A 531 -17.11 2.94 -21.19
CA GLY A 531 -17.25 1.51 -21.52
C GLY A 531 -18.40 0.75 -20.84
N HIS A 532 -19.19 1.39 -19.97
CA HIS A 532 -20.14 0.68 -19.12
C HIS A 532 -21.46 1.45 -18.88
N ILE A 533 -22.54 0.69 -18.64
CA ILE A 533 -23.86 1.22 -18.31
C ILE A 533 -24.46 0.41 -17.16
N ILE A 534 -24.94 1.10 -16.11
CA ILE A 534 -25.76 0.53 -15.05
C ILE A 534 -27.17 1.12 -15.16
N SER A 535 -28.22 0.31 -15.00
CA SER A 535 -29.60 0.80 -15.11
C SER A 535 -30.53 0.22 -14.04
N LYS A 536 -31.56 0.99 -13.68
CA LYS A 536 -32.61 0.58 -12.73
C LYS A 536 -33.98 1.13 -13.14
N LYS A 537 -35.03 0.51 -12.60
CA LYS A 537 -36.44 0.87 -12.87
C LYS A 537 -37.03 1.66 -11.70
N MET A 538 -37.92 2.59 -12.00
CA MET A 538 -38.71 3.33 -10.99
C MET A 538 -40.18 3.40 -11.40
N LEU A 539 -41.07 3.52 -10.41
CA LEU A 539 -42.52 3.60 -10.59
C LEU A 539 -43.05 4.94 -10.08
N LEU A 540 -43.59 5.74 -11.01
CA LEU A 540 -44.29 6.99 -10.70
C LEU A 540 -45.78 6.71 -10.49
N ILE A 541 -46.31 7.11 -9.34
CA ILE A 541 -47.75 7.06 -9.02
C ILE A 541 -48.19 8.48 -8.65
N LYS A 542 -49.11 9.03 -9.43
CA LYS A 542 -49.78 10.31 -9.13
C LYS A 542 -51.04 10.11 -8.32
#